data_AF-A0A2J6TIY3-F1
#
_entry.id   AF-A0A2J6TIY3-F1
#
_cell.length_a   1.000
_cell.length_b   1.000
_cell.length_c   1.000
_cell.angle_alpha   90.00
_cell.angle_beta   90.00
_cell.angle_gamma   90.00
#
_symmetry.space_group_name_H-M   'P 1'
#
loop_
_entity.id
_entity.type
_entity.pdbx_description
1 polymer ?
#
loop_
_entity_poly.entity_id
_entity_poly.type
_entity_poly.pdbx_seq_one_letter_code
_entity_poly.pdbx_strand_id
1 'polypeptide(L)'
;MPVKLIIDAVSPSPLTMQAINIVALGAYRHVAAMMEKPFEHTLYRMAAIVDLNSSPESFTYSPHNLGVVLYSLHPPPQVFIIGAAISESMAEESIAVWEDSIKIRGTQDTLLINVSVEG
;
A
#
# COMPACT_ATOMS: atom_id res chain seq x y z
N MET A 1 15.61 17.30 -1.07
CA MET A 1 14.62 18.19 -0.41
C MET A 1 13.56 17.32 0.25
N PRO A 2 13.09 17.59 1.48
CA PRO A 2 12.04 16.77 2.09
C PRO A 2 10.68 17.12 1.44
N VAL A 3 10.02 16.11 0.87
CA VAL A 3 8.64 16.22 0.38
C VAL A 3 7.72 16.19 1.60
N LYS A 4 6.92 17.25 1.80
CA LYS A 4 5.96 17.35 2.90
C LYS A 4 4.60 16.89 2.38
N LEU A 5 4.19 15.67 2.73
CA LEU A 5 2.82 15.21 2.52
C LEU A 5 1.90 15.92 3.53
N ILE A 6 0.87 16.62 3.06
CA ILE A 6 -0.21 17.17 3.89
C ILE A 6 -1.43 16.31 3.62
N ILE A 7 -1.90 15.56 4.63
CA ILE A 7 -3.12 14.75 4.56
C ILE A 7 -4.18 15.47 5.38
N ASP A 8 -5.23 15.97 4.74
CA ASP A 8 -6.39 16.54 5.43
C ASP A 8 -7.18 15.39 6.10
N ALA A 9 -7.12 15.36 7.44
CA ALA A 9 -7.87 14.37 8.22
C ALA A 9 -9.35 14.77 8.28
N VAL A 10 -10.20 14.02 7.57
CA VAL A 10 -11.65 14.09 7.75
C VAL A 10 -12.00 13.45 9.09
N SER A 11 -12.61 14.22 9.99
CA SER A 11 -13.01 13.74 11.33
C SER A 11 -14.17 12.73 11.22
N PRO A 12 -14.02 11.46 11.64
CA PRO A 12 -15.07 10.46 11.48
C PRO A 12 -16.12 10.51 12.61
N SER A 13 -17.36 10.15 12.26
CA SER A 13 -18.47 9.92 13.20
C SER A 13 -18.17 8.76 14.18
N PRO A 14 -18.62 8.84 15.46
CA PRO A 14 -18.27 7.89 16.53
C PRO A 14 -18.90 6.48 16.42
N LEU A 15 -19.64 6.17 15.35
CA LEU A 15 -20.19 4.83 15.13
C LEU A 15 -19.20 4.04 14.25
N THR A 16 -18.36 3.25 14.92
CA THR A 16 -17.28 2.41 14.37
C THR A 16 -16.24 3.18 13.54
N MET A 17 -15.23 3.73 14.21
CA MET A 17 -13.96 4.11 13.58
C MET A 17 -13.27 2.85 13.04
N GLN A 18 -13.66 2.39 11.85
CA GLN A 18 -13.04 1.27 11.18
C GLN A 18 -11.66 1.68 10.66
N ALA A 19 -10.65 0.87 10.96
CA ALA A 19 -9.31 1.09 10.45
C ALA A 19 -9.29 1.02 8.92
N ILE A 20 -8.57 1.95 8.28
CA ILE A 20 -8.35 1.96 6.84
C ILE A 20 -7.08 1.19 6.55
N ASN A 21 -7.21 0.02 5.92
CA ASN A 21 -6.09 -0.89 5.70
C ASN A 21 -5.23 -0.45 4.52
N ILE A 22 -3.92 -0.34 4.77
CA ILE A 22 -2.88 -0.04 3.78
C ILE A 22 -2.12 -1.32 3.43
N VAL A 23 -1.88 -1.52 2.13
CA VAL A 23 -0.82 -2.41 1.63
C VAL A 23 0.24 -1.55 0.95
N ALA A 24 1.50 -1.78 1.30
CA ALA A 24 2.63 -1.06 0.70
C ALA A 24 3.54 -2.03 -0.06
N LEU A 25 4.01 -1.61 -1.23
CA LEU A 25 5.05 -2.25 -2.01
C LEU A 25 6.35 -1.45 -1.86
N GLY A 26 7.38 -2.08 -1.30
CA GLY A 26 8.64 -1.42 -0.99
C GLY A 26 9.86 -2.24 -1.40
N ALA A 27 10.95 -1.57 -1.73
CA ALA A 27 12.20 -2.22 -2.11
C ALA A 27 13.10 -2.58 -0.92
N TYR A 28 12.84 -2.01 0.26
CA TYR A 28 13.66 -2.22 1.45
C TYR A 28 12.79 -2.26 2.71
N ARG A 29 12.81 -3.37 3.45
CA ARG A 29 12.01 -3.58 4.67
C ARG A 29 12.13 -2.45 5.69
N HIS A 30 13.35 -1.95 5.91
CA HIS A 30 13.61 -0.91 6.91
C HIS A 30 13.02 0.44 6.49
N VAL A 31 12.99 0.76 5.20
CA VAL A 31 12.34 1.97 4.67
C VAL A 31 10.82 1.81 4.71
N ALA A 32 10.33 0.63 4.31
CA ALA A 32 8.91 0.33 4.34
C ALA A 32 8.33 0.34 5.76
N ALA A 33 9.08 -0.12 6.77
CA ALA A 33 8.67 -0.03 8.17
C ALA A 33 8.56 1.42 8.67
N MET A 34 9.31 2.37 8.10
CA MET A 34 9.13 3.79 8.41
C MET A 34 7.87 4.38 7.79
N MET A 35 7.23 3.71 6.82
CA MET A 35 5.98 4.19 6.20
C MET A 35 4.80 4.15 7.15
N GLU A 36 4.89 3.47 8.29
CA GLU A 36 3.84 3.49 9.30
C GLU A 36 3.81 4.82 10.08
N LYS A 37 4.97 5.44 10.30
CA LYS A 37 5.11 6.65 11.14
C LYS A 37 4.21 7.82 10.70
N PRO A 38 4.09 8.16 9.39
CA PRO A 38 3.20 9.24 8.95
C PRO A 38 1.72 9.00 9.26
N PHE A 39 1.32 7.75 9.51
CA PHE A 39 -0.06 7.37 9.80
C PHE A 39 -0.34 7.19 11.30
N GLU A 40 0.66 7.42 12.17
CA GLU A 40 0.46 7.48 13.61
C GLU A 40 -0.67 8.48 13.94
N HIS A 41 -1.55 8.09 14.85
CA HIS A 41 -2.74 8.87 15.26
C HIS A 41 -3.80 9.11 14.17
N THR A 42 -3.72 8.45 13.01
CA THR A 42 -4.78 8.46 11.98
C THR A 42 -5.69 7.22 12.08
N LEU A 43 -6.64 7.05 11.15
CA LEU A 43 -7.37 5.79 10.93
C LEU A 43 -6.62 4.77 10.08
N TYR A 44 -5.56 5.19 9.39
CA TYR A 44 -4.84 4.33 8.46
C TYR A 44 -3.92 3.37 9.21
N ARG A 45 -3.96 2.08 8.86
CA ARG A 45 -3.16 1.03 9.48
C ARG A 45 -2.47 0.20 8.41
N MET A 46 -1.17 -0.03 8.60
CA MET A 46 -0.39 -0.89 7.70
C MET A 46 -0.80 -2.35 7.94
N ALA A 47 -1.48 -2.95 6.97
CA ALA A 47 -1.92 -4.34 7.02
C ALA A 47 -0.86 -5.28 6.44
N ALA A 48 -0.13 -4.84 5.41
CA ALA A 48 0.97 -5.61 4.84
C ALA A 48 2.01 -4.72 4.15
N ILE A 49 3.26 -5.19 4.19
CA ILE A 49 4.37 -4.65 3.39
C ILE A 49 4.89 -5.79 2.53
N VAL A 50 4.87 -5.59 1.21
CA VAL A 50 5.46 -6.49 0.23
C VAL A 50 6.87 -5.98 -0.10
N ASP A 51 7.87 -6.76 0.28
CA ASP A 51 9.29 -6.41 0.08
C ASP A 51 9.83 -7.07 -1.20
N LEU A 52 10.41 -6.26 -2.09
CA LEU A 52 11.01 -6.73 -3.32
C LEU A 52 12.36 -7.45 -3.14
N ASN A 53 13.22 -6.97 -2.24
CA ASN A 53 14.66 -7.30 -2.26
C ASN A 53 15.14 -8.06 -1.03
N SER A 54 14.46 -7.89 0.11
CA SER A 54 14.92 -8.47 1.39
C SER A 54 14.28 -9.82 1.71
N SER A 55 13.41 -10.31 0.82
CA SER A 55 12.72 -11.59 0.95
C SER A 55 13.61 -12.74 0.45
N PRO A 56 13.55 -13.95 1.05
CA PRO A 56 14.17 -15.13 0.46
C PRO A 56 13.66 -15.35 -0.97
N GLU A 57 14.47 -15.95 -1.84
CA GLU A 57 14.17 -16.10 -3.28
C GLU A 57 12.77 -16.69 -3.57
N SER A 58 12.33 -17.66 -2.76
CA SER A 58 11.00 -18.29 -2.87
C SER A 58 9.83 -17.34 -2.57
N PHE A 59 10.09 -16.19 -1.96
CA PHE A 59 9.12 -15.17 -1.56
C PHE A 59 9.40 -13.81 -2.21
N THR A 60 10.29 -13.77 -3.20
CA THR A 60 10.51 -12.57 -4.01
C THR A 60 9.18 -12.12 -4.62
N TYR A 61 9.03 -10.81 -4.74
CA TYR A 61 7.84 -10.24 -5.35
C TYR A 61 7.56 -10.84 -6.74
N SER A 62 6.29 -11.11 -6.95
CA SER A 62 5.69 -11.28 -8.27
C SER A 62 4.28 -10.67 -8.24
N PRO A 63 3.71 -10.29 -9.41
CA PRO A 63 2.33 -9.86 -9.49
C PRO A 63 1.35 -10.86 -8.85
N HIS A 64 1.63 -12.17 -9.01
CA HIS A 64 0.85 -13.23 -8.37
C HIS A 64 0.87 -13.15 -6.85
N ASN A 65 2.05 -12.99 -6.24
CA ASN A 65 2.20 -12.92 -4.78
C ASN A 65 1.50 -11.69 -4.21
N LEU A 66 1.56 -10.54 -4.90
CA LEU A 66 0.78 -9.36 -4.53
C LEU A 66 -0.72 -9.65 -4.56
N GLY A 67 -1.20 -10.32 -5.61
CA GLY A 67 -2.57 -10.81 -5.68
C GLY A 67 -2.93 -11.64 -4.45
N VAL A 68 -2.14 -12.67 -4.12
CA VAL A 68 -2.38 -13.50 -2.93
C VAL A 68 -2.54 -12.65 -1.66
N VAL A 69 -1.68 -11.65 -1.43
CA VAL A 69 -1.80 -10.75 -0.28
C VAL A 69 -3.11 -9.96 -0.32
N LEU A 70 -3.40 -9.28 -1.42
CA LEU A 70 -4.61 -8.45 -1.57
C LEU A 70 -5.89 -9.27 -1.42
N TYR A 71 -5.91 -10.52 -1.91
CA TYR A 71 -7.07 -11.40 -1.77
C TYR A 71 -7.18 -12.08 -0.38
N SER A 72 -6.13 -12.07 0.43
CA SER A 72 -6.15 -12.72 1.75
C SER A 72 -6.57 -11.80 2.89
N LEU A 73 -6.48 -10.49 2.70
CA LEU A 73 -6.79 -9.51 3.76
C LEU A 73 -8.31 -9.32 3.96
N HIS A 74 -8.72 -9.28 5.23
CA HIS A 74 -10.08 -8.95 5.66
C HIS A 74 -10.05 -8.01 6.88
N PRO A 75 -10.66 -6.81 6.81
CA PRO A 75 -11.37 -6.26 5.66
C PRO A 75 -10.42 -5.96 4.47
N PRO A 76 -10.95 -5.87 3.23
CA PRO A 76 -10.14 -5.57 2.06
C PRO A 76 -9.30 -4.29 2.25
N PRO A 77 -8.07 -4.25 1.75
CA PRO A 77 -7.28 -3.03 1.78
C PRO A 77 -7.94 -1.94 0.94
N GLN A 78 -7.87 -0.71 1.43
CA GLN A 78 -8.43 0.46 0.78
C GLN A 78 -7.34 1.36 0.21
N VAL A 79 -6.11 1.24 0.71
CA VAL A 79 -4.98 2.03 0.24
C VAL A 79 -3.89 1.10 -0.27
N PHE A 80 -3.40 1.38 -1.47
CA PHE A 80 -2.20 0.75 -2.01
C PHE A 80 -1.12 1.80 -2.24
N ILE A 81 0.07 1.57 -1.69
CA ILE A 81 1.22 2.48 -1.81
C ILE A 81 2.35 1.79 -2.56
N ILE A 82 2.88 2.45 -3.58
CA ILE A 82 4.06 2.02 -4.34
C ILE A 82 5.21 2.95 -3.97
N GLY A 83 6.30 2.37 -3.46
CA GLY A 83 7.47 3.13 -3.04
C GLY A 83 8.29 3.72 -4.20
N ALA A 84 9.11 4.72 -3.91
CA ALA A 84 9.86 5.47 -4.92
C ALA A 84 11.03 4.72 -5.58
N ALA A 85 11.40 3.57 -5.03
CA ALA A 85 12.48 2.72 -5.54
C ALA A 85 11.97 1.54 -6.39
N ILE A 86 10.70 1.59 -6.81
CA ILE A 86 10.07 0.58 -7.67
C ILE A 86 10.23 1.03 -9.12
N SER A 87 10.59 0.13 -10.04
CA SER A 87 10.69 0.48 -11.47
C SER A 87 9.31 0.77 -12.05
N GLU A 88 9.24 1.59 -13.11
CA GLU A 88 7.99 1.93 -13.79
C GLU A 88 7.22 0.68 -14.24
N SER A 89 7.90 -0.29 -14.86
CA SER A 89 7.26 -1.55 -15.30
C SER A 89 6.65 -2.33 -14.14
N MET A 90 7.34 -2.41 -13.00
CA MET A 90 6.83 -3.12 -11.82
C MET A 90 5.69 -2.35 -11.16
N ALA A 91 5.74 -1.01 -11.18
CA ALA A 91 4.65 -0.17 -10.72
C ALA A 91 3.39 -0.43 -11.57
N GLU A 92 3.49 -0.40 -12.90
CA GLU A 92 2.38 -0.70 -13.82
C GLU A 92 1.77 -2.08 -13.57
N GLU A 93 2.61 -3.12 -13.47
CA GLU A 93 2.14 -4.49 -13.16
C GLU A 93 1.41 -4.55 -11.80
N SER A 94 1.94 -3.87 -10.78
CA SER A 94 1.34 -3.87 -9.44
C SER A 94 0.02 -3.09 -9.38
N ILE A 95 -0.09 -2.01 -10.16
CA ILE A 95 -1.32 -1.21 -10.29
C ILE A 95 -2.41 -2.06 -10.95
N ALA A 96 -2.08 -2.79 -12.01
CA ALA A 96 -3.03 -3.68 -12.66
C ALA A 96 -3.60 -4.74 -11.69
N VAL A 97 -2.73 -5.36 -10.88
CA VAL A 97 -3.16 -6.34 -9.86
C VAL A 97 -4.05 -5.68 -8.79
N TRP A 98 -3.72 -4.48 -8.36
CA TRP A 98 -4.52 -3.70 -7.41
C TRP A 98 -5.91 -3.38 -7.97
N GLU A 99 -5.99 -2.82 -9.17
CA GLU A 99 -7.23 -2.45 -9.84
C GLU A 99 -8.15 -3.66 -10.07
N ASP A 100 -7.59 -4.78 -10.51
CA ASP A 100 -8.33 -6.04 -10.64
C ASP A 100 -8.87 -6.53 -9.30
N SER A 101 -8.09 -6.40 -8.22
CA SER A 101 -8.52 -6.79 -6.87
C SER A 101 -9.69 -5.93 -6.37
N ILE A 102 -9.67 -4.62 -6.63
CA ILE A 102 -10.74 -3.68 -6.26
C ILE A 102 -12.01 -4.05 -7.03
N LYS A 103 -11.88 -4.21 -8.35
CA LYS A 103 -12.99 -4.51 -9.25
C LYS A 103 -13.70 -5.81 -8.87
N ILE A 104 -12.94 -6.87 -8.59
CA ILE A 104 -13.50 -8.17 -8.23
C ILE A 104 -14.17 -8.14 -6.85
N ARG A 105 -13.63 -7.37 -5.90
CA ARG A 105 -14.17 -7.29 -4.53
C ARG A 105 -15.28 -6.25 -4.36
N GLY A 106 -15.44 -5.34 -5.31
CA GLY A 106 -16.37 -4.21 -5.20
C GLY A 106 -15.97 -3.22 -4.09
N THR A 107 -14.67 -3.13 -3.77
CA THR A 107 -14.18 -2.23 -2.70
C THR A 107 -14.38 -0.79 -3.14
N GLN A 108 -15.00 0.03 -2.29
CA GLN A 108 -15.24 1.46 -2.55
C GLN A 108 -14.20 2.31 -1.81
N ASP A 109 -14.13 3.60 -2.16
CA ASP A 109 -13.30 4.61 -1.47
C ASP A 109 -11.81 4.23 -1.39
N THR A 110 -11.27 3.75 -2.51
CA THR A 110 -9.88 3.28 -2.59
C THR A 110 -8.91 4.37 -3.02
N LEU A 111 -7.68 4.32 -2.51
CA LEU A 111 -6.61 5.27 -2.82
C LEU A 111 -5.36 4.53 -3.31
N LEU A 112 -4.85 4.96 -4.46
CA LEU A 112 -3.53 4.55 -4.96
C LEU A 112 -2.54 5.69 -4.75
N ILE A 113 -1.42 5.41 -4.10
CA ILE A 113 -0.31 6.36 -3.93
C ILE A 113 0.91 5.79 -4.64
N ASN A 114 1.24 6.32 -5.82
CA ASN A 114 2.46 5.98 -6.53
C ASN A 114 3.51 7.06 -6.26
N VAL A 115 4.50 6.76 -5.42
CA VAL A 115 5.58 7.71 -5.11
C VAL A 115 6.62 7.61 -6.21
N SER A 116 6.86 8.69 -6.94
CA SER A 116 7.98 8.81 -7.88
C SER A 116 9.00 9.81 -7.35
N VAL A 117 10.28 9.60 -7.66
CA VAL A 117 11.31 10.64 -7.48
C VAL A 117 11.46 11.32 -8.84
N GLU A 118 11.06 12.59 -8.95
CA GLU A 118 11.48 13.41 -10.10
C GLU A 118 13.00 13.61 -9.99
N GLY A 119 13.71 13.20 -11.06
CA GLY A 119 15.16 13.39 -11.22
C GLY A 119 15.52 14.79 -11.69
#